data_AF-A5D5Y5-F1
#
_entry.id   AF-A5D5Y5-F1
#
_cell.length_a   1.000
_cell.length_b   1.000
_cell.length_c   1.000
_cell.angle_alpha   90.00
_cell.angle_beta   90.00
_cell.angle_gamma   90.00
#
_symmetry.space_group_name_H-M   'P 1'
#
loop_
_entity.id
_entity.type
_entity.pdbx_description
1 polymer ?
#
loop_
_entity_poly.entity_id
_entity_poly.type
_entity_poly.pdbx_seq_one_letter_code
_entity_poly.pdbx_strand_id
1 'polypeptide(L)'
;MRSKFKRLVALVALLAVVAVGGGAYAADQKVDVYENQKLVKSVVFKIGVPYYVVDGQTPGVKMDVAPFVQNDRTFVPVRFLGNALGVDNSNIAWDDATQTATLKGVKATLSMAIGKAQVVSNGAAKAIDVAPMLVDPGRTMLPARFVAEGLGYQVDWDEATQTVICWPAGEPRPDVSAAVEYLVSQAVQPVQQQPAGETFTTRAGYQIPKETKLKLPQYLDELGPGAPHNCELLFGIDLTKGDLESQWADAAYILGQKLDSQTVDEVMAYVKQKTGFKQELNYKTWESNEKKIGVISNWGSRGVQITVWYK
;
A
#
# COMPACT_ATOMS: atom_id res chain seq x y z
N MET A 1 -14.86 -61.34 20.43
CA MET A 1 -13.40 -61.08 20.45
C MET A 1 -12.82 -61.43 19.07
N ARG A 2 -12.24 -60.45 18.36
CA ARG A 2 -11.38 -60.55 17.14
C ARG A 2 -11.99 -61.22 15.88
N SER A 3 -12.40 -60.42 14.88
CA SER A 3 -11.64 -60.08 13.65
C SER A 3 -11.49 -61.23 12.63
N LYS A 4 -11.99 -61.03 11.40
CA LYS A 4 -11.22 -61.14 10.15
C LYS A 4 -12.05 -60.85 8.87
N PHE A 5 -11.63 -59.78 8.20
CA PHE A 5 -11.71 -59.44 6.78
C PHE A 5 -11.91 -60.60 5.77
N LYS A 6 -12.76 -60.39 4.75
CA LYS A 6 -12.41 -60.66 3.33
C LYS A 6 -13.05 -59.60 2.41
N ARG A 7 -12.20 -58.96 1.61
CA ARG A 7 -12.47 -57.89 0.65
C ARG A 7 -13.14 -58.46 -0.61
N LEU A 8 -14.20 -57.81 -1.08
CA LEU A 8 -14.68 -57.97 -2.45
C LEU A 8 -13.91 -56.97 -3.33
N VAL A 9 -13.24 -57.48 -4.36
CA VAL A 9 -12.56 -56.70 -5.39
C VAL A 9 -13.60 -56.33 -6.45
N ALA A 10 -13.85 -55.04 -6.63
CA ALA A 10 -14.56 -54.51 -7.79
C ALA A 10 -13.66 -53.48 -8.47
N LEU A 11 -13.08 -53.91 -9.60
CA LEU A 11 -12.24 -53.11 -10.48
C LEU A 11 -13.19 -52.21 -11.31
N VAL A 12 -13.25 -50.92 -11.02
CA VAL A 12 -13.92 -49.93 -11.89
C VAL A 12 -12.82 -49.11 -12.55
N ALA A 13 -12.62 -49.35 -13.84
CA ALA A 13 -11.79 -48.54 -14.70
C ALA A 13 -12.47 -47.19 -14.93
N LEU A 14 -11.90 -46.11 -14.39
CA LEU A 14 -12.32 -44.75 -14.69
C LEU A 14 -11.32 -44.13 -15.68
N LEU A 15 -11.78 -43.93 -16.91
CA LEU A 15 -11.11 -43.11 -17.92
C LEU A 15 -10.97 -41.67 -17.39
N ALA A 16 -9.74 -41.20 -17.22
CA ALA A 16 -9.45 -39.78 -17.01
C ALA A 16 -9.30 -39.10 -18.37
N VAL A 17 -10.27 -38.27 -18.74
CA VAL A 17 -10.17 -37.32 -19.85
C VAL A 17 -9.22 -36.20 -19.41
N VAL A 18 -8.15 -35.99 -20.18
CA VAL A 18 -7.25 -34.85 -20.03
C VAL A 18 -7.93 -33.62 -20.62
N ALA A 19 -8.38 -32.69 -19.78
CA ALA A 19 -8.76 -31.34 -20.18
C ALA A 19 -7.60 -30.39 -19.84
N VAL A 20 -6.91 -29.91 -20.86
CA VAL A 20 -5.86 -28.89 -20.76
C VAL A 20 -6.51 -27.51 -20.66
N GLY A 21 -6.10 -26.75 -19.64
CA GLY A 21 -5.79 -25.33 -19.76
C GLY A 21 -6.95 -24.34 -19.82
N GLY A 22 -7.63 -24.14 -18.70
CA GLY A 22 -8.28 -22.87 -18.38
C GLY A 22 -7.48 -22.19 -17.26
N GLY A 23 -6.73 -21.14 -17.60
CA GLY A 23 -6.00 -20.34 -16.61
C GLY A 23 -6.99 -19.70 -15.64
N ALA A 24 -7.04 -20.22 -14.42
CA ALA A 24 -7.75 -19.59 -13.33
C ALA A 24 -7.04 -18.28 -12.97
N TYR A 25 -7.78 -17.18 -13.01
CA TYR A 25 -7.39 -15.93 -12.38
C TYR A 25 -7.04 -16.23 -10.92
N ALA A 26 -5.81 -15.92 -10.51
CA ALA A 26 -5.38 -16.05 -9.13
C ALA A 26 -6.31 -15.17 -8.28
N ALA A 27 -7.19 -15.81 -7.52
CA ALA A 27 -7.93 -15.16 -6.46
C ALA A 27 -6.95 -14.46 -5.52
N ASP A 28 -7.25 -13.23 -5.12
CA ASP A 28 -6.57 -12.54 -4.03
C ASP A 28 -6.33 -13.53 -2.90
N GLN A 29 -5.05 -13.88 -2.67
CA GLN A 29 -4.69 -14.65 -1.50
C GLN A 29 -4.88 -13.74 -0.29
N LYS A 30 -6.08 -13.80 0.25
CA LYS A 30 -6.33 -13.48 1.65
C LYS A 30 -5.41 -14.40 2.44
N VAL A 31 -4.30 -13.86 2.93
CA VAL A 31 -3.44 -14.58 3.87
C VAL A 31 -4.30 -14.78 5.13
N ASP A 32 -4.87 -15.97 5.28
CA ASP A 32 -5.56 -16.37 6.50
C ASP A 32 -4.49 -16.67 7.56
N VAL A 33 -3.99 -15.61 8.22
CA VAL A 33 -2.98 -15.66 9.30
C VAL A 33 -3.54 -16.29 10.59
N TYR A 34 -4.84 -16.59 10.66
CA TYR A 34 -5.56 -16.74 11.93
C TYR A 34 -6.01 -18.17 12.24
N GLU A 35 -5.07 -19.05 12.57
CA GLU A 35 -5.38 -20.23 13.39
C GLU A 35 -4.86 -20.04 14.83
N ASN A 36 -5.80 -20.03 15.79
CA ASN A 36 -5.63 -20.33 17.22
C ASN A 36 -5.24 -19.23 18.23
N GLN A 37 -5.85 -18.02 18.23
CA GLN A 37 -5.73 -17.07 19.36
C GLN A 37 -4.27 -16.88 19.86
N LYS A 38 -3.29 -16.91 18.95
CA LYS A 38 -1.87 -16.79 19.27
C LYS A 38 -1.38 -15.44 18.80
N LEU A 39 -0.42 -14.90 19.53
CA LEU A 39 0.33 -13.73 19.07
C LEU A 39 1.12 -14.12 17.81
N VAL A 40 1.19 -13.23 16.83
CA VAL A 40 2.06 -13.40 15.66
C VAL A 40 3.52 -13.31 16.10
N LYS A 41 4.44 -13.95 15.38
CA LYS A 41 5.86 -14.02 15.76
C LYS A 41 6.57 -12.69 15.55
N SER A 42 6.21 -11.96 14.50
CA SER A 42 6.83 -10.68 14.17
C SER A 42 5.91 -9.80 13.33
N VAL A 43 6.00 -8.50 13.54
CA VAL A 43 5.37 -7.47 12.70
C VAL A 43 6.40 -6.39 12.41
N VAL A 44 6.48 -5.95 11.16
CA VAL A 44 7.36 -4.86 10.75
C VAL A 44 6.56 -3.79 10.00
N PHE A 45 6.66 -2.56 10.47
CA PHE A 45 6.18 -1.36 9.79
C PHE A 45 7.37 -0.49 9.39
N LYS A 46 7.30 0.20 8.25
CA LYS A 46 8.28 1.20 7.84
C LYS A 46 7.62 2.57 7.70
N ILE A 47 8.27 3.60 8.24
CA ILE A 47 7.81 4.99 8.08
C ILE A 47 7.77 5.37 6.60
N GLY A 48 6.67 6.00 6.17
CA GLY A 48 6.46 6.44 4.79
C GLY A 48 6.09 5.34 3.80
N VAL A 49 6.00 4.08 4.23
CA VAL A 49 5.66 2.95 3.35
C VAL A 49 4.27 2.40 3.73
N PRO A 50 3.29 2.39 2.81
CA PRO A 50 1.94 1.91 3.08
C PRO A 50 1.86 0.38 3.02
N TYR A 51 2.88 -0.33 3.51
CA TYR A 51 2.93 -1.79 3.61
C TYR A 51 3.48 -2.19 4.98
N TYR A 52 2.99 -3.31 5.50
CA TYR A 52 3.57 -3.98 6.67
C TYR A 52 3.76 -5.47 6.40
N VAL A 53 4.65 -6.10 7.14
CA VAL A 53 4.96 -7.53 7.02
C VAL A 53 4.65 -8.23 8.33
N VAL A 54 4.02 -9.40 8.25
CA VAL A 54 3.75 -10.28 9.39
C VAL A 54 4.49 -11.58 9.18
N ASP A 55 5.19 -12.06 10.20
CA ASP A 55 5.90 -13.34 10.21
C ASP A 55 6.82 -13.55 9.00
N GLY A 56 7.44 -12.48 8.52
CA GLY A 56 8.33 -12.48 7.35
C GLY A 56 7.63 -12.75 6.01
N GLN A 57 6.29 -12.80 5.96
CA GLN A 57 5.54 -13.14 4.76
C GLN A 57 5.47 -11.96 3.79
N THR A 58 5.95 -12.19 2.57
CA THR A 58 5.92 -11.22 1.46
C THR A 58 5.14 -11.79 0.26
N PRO A 59 4.43 -10.98 -0.54
CA PRO A 59 4.30 -9.52 -0.44
C PRO A 59 3.58 -9.10 0.85
N GLY A 60 3.96 -7.94 1.39
CA GLY A 60 3.37 -7.40 2.61
C GLY A 60 1.92 -6.95 2.40
N VAL A 61 1.25 -6.62 3.49
CA VAL A 61 -0.14 -6.17 3.47
C VAL A 61 -0.19 -4.65 3.28
N LYS A 62 -0.96 -4.19 2.28
CA LYS A 62 -1.15 -2.77 1.98
C LYS A 62 -2.04 -2.08 3.03
N MET A 63 -1.68 -0.85 3.37
CA MET A 63 -2.42 0.06 4.24
C MET A 63 -2.96 1.25 3.45
N ASP A 64 -4.03 1.85 3.95
CA ASP A 64 -4.65 3.04 3.34
C ASP A 64 -3.80 4.30 3.54
N VAL A 65 -3.07 4.39 4.66
CA VAL A 65 -2.19 5.50 5.01
C VAL A 65 -0.90 4.93 5.57
N ALA A 66 0.24 5.47 5.13
CA ALA A 66 1.56 5.04 5.60
C ALA A 66 1.79 5.41 7.08
N PRO A 67 2.56 4.61 7.83
CA PRO A 67 3.02 4.99 9.15
C PRO A 67 3.86 6.28 9.11
N PHE A 68 3.71 7.13 10.11
CA PHE A 68 4.47 8.36 10.23
C PHE A 68 4.93 8.61 11.66
N VAL A 69 5.93 9.47 11.83
CA VAL A 69 6.40 9.93 13.14
C VAL A 69 5.84 11.32 13.40
N GLN A 70 5.25 11.50 14.58
CA GLN A 70 4.84 12.80 15.10
C GLN A 70 5.08 12.83 16.61
N ASN A 71 5.65 13.93 17.12
CA ASN A 71 6.00 14.07 18.54
C ASN A 71 6.82 12.87 19.07
N ASP A 72 7.83 12.45 18.31
CA ASP A 72 8.71 11.31 18.61
C ASP A 72 7.98 9.97 18.80
N ARG A 73 6.79 9.82 18.21
CA ARG A 73 5.99 8.60 18.28
C ARG A 73 5.53 8.17 16.90
N THR A 74 5.61 6.87 16.63
CA THR A 74 5.11 6.29 15.39
C THR A 74 3.60 6.08 15.47
N PHE A 75 2.89 6.57 14.47
CA PHE A 75 1.46 6.43 14.29
C PHE A 75 1.16 5.47 13.13
N VAL A 76 0.21 4.56 13.36
CA VAL A 76 -0.21 3.54 12.38
C VAL A 76 -1.75 3.51 12.35
N PRO A 77 -2.40 3.29 11.18
CA PRO A 77 -3.85 3.27 11.14
C PRO A 77 -4.40 2.09 11.93
N VAL A 78 -5.37 2.35 12.81
CA VAL A 78 -5.81 1.42 13.87
C VAL A 78 -6.14 0.02 13.37
N ARG A 79 -6.83 -0.08 12.23
CA ARG A 79 -7.28 -1.35 11.68
C ARG A 79 -6.11 -2.23 11.27
N PHE A 80 -5.14 -1.65 10.56
CA PHE A 80 -3.96 -2.37 10.11
C PHE A 80 -3.04 -2.69 11.28
N LEU A 81 -2.89 -1.78 12.24
CA LEU A 81 -2.15 -2.06 13.47
C LEU A 81 -2.73 -3.24 14.25
N GLY A 82 -4.05 -3.25 14.47
CA GLY A 82 -4.74 -4.36 15.14
C GLY A 82 -4.60 -5.68 14.40
N ASN A 83 -4.91 -5.68 13.10
CA ASN A 83 -4.80 -6.88 12.24
C ASN A 83 -3.37 -7.43 12.23
N ALA A 84 -2.36 -6.56 12.09
CA ALA A 84 -0.96 -6.98 12.13
C ALA A 84 -0.59 -7.66 13.45
N LEU A 85 -1.14 -7.18 14.57
CA LEU A 85 -0.91 -7.71 15.91
C LEU A 85 -1.82 -8.90 16.27
N GLY A 86 -2.52 -9.47 15.30
CA GLY A 86 -3.34 -10.67 15.49
C GLY A 86 -4.77 -10.40 15.98
N VAL A 87 -5.25 -9.15 15.93
CA VAL A 87 -6.64 -8.80 16.26
C VAL A 87 -7.47 -8.85 14.99
N ASP A 88 -8.48 -9.72 14.93
CA ASP A 88 -9.37 -9.78 13.77
C ASP A 88 -10.30 -8.57 13.67
N ASN A 89 -10.81 -8.29 12.47
CA ASN A 89 -11.68 -7.13 12.21
C ASN A 89 -12.97 -7.13 13.07
N SER A 90 -13.49 -8.28 13.51
CA SER A 90 -14.69 -8.31 14.38
C SER A 90 -14.39 -7.86 15.81
N ASN A 91 -13.12 -7.87 16.18
CA ASN A 91 -12.59 -7.45 17.47
C ASN A 91 -11.93 -6.05 17.43
N ILE A 92 -12.08 -5.32 16.31
CA ILE A 92 -11.69 -3.92 16.17
C ILE A 92 -12.98 -3.09 16.01
N ALA A 93 -13.30 -2.28 17.01
CA ALA A 93 -14.51 -1.47 17.04
C ALA A 93 -14.19 0.03 17.08
N TRP A 94 -15.07 0.83 16.48
CA TRP A 94 -15.09 2.28 16.57
C TRP A 94 -16.42 2.72 17.18
N ASP A 95 -16.34 3.56 18.22
CA ASP A 95 -17.48 4.27 18.78
C ASP A 95 -17.40 5.73 18.34
N ASP A 96 -18.37 6.13 17.51
CA ASP A 96 -18.44 7.47 16.93
C ASP A 96 -18.82 8.54 17.96
N ALA A 97 -19.70 8.21 18.92
CA ALA A 97 -20.18 9.15 19.92
C ALA A 97 -19.07 9.57 20.88
N THR A 98 -18.16 8.65 21.19
CA THR A 98 -17.02 8.91 22.08
C THR A 98 -15.70 9.09 21.34
N GLN A 99 -15.70 8.95 20.02
CA GLN A 99 -14.51 8.90 19.16
C GLN A 99 -13.44 7.93 19.69
N THR A 100 -13.86 6.72 20.05
CA THR A 100 -13.02 5.72 20.72
C THR A 100 -12.79 4.52 19.82
N ALA A 101 -11.52 4.18 19.59
CA ALA A 101 -11.14 2.91 19.01
C ALA A 101 -10.93 1.86 20.11
N THR A 102 -11.45 0.64 19.90
CA THR A 102 -11.30 -0.49 20.82
C THR A 102 -10.75 -1.71 20.07
N LEU A 103 -9.70 -2.33 20.60
CA LEU A 103 -9.08 -3.53 20.07
C LEU A 103 -9.12 -4.64 21.13
N LYS A 104 -9.72 -5.79 20.81
CA LYS A 104 -9.79 -6.95 21.70
C LYS A 104 -8.78 -8.00 21.25
N GLY A 105 -7.56 -7.92 21.77
CA GLY A 105 -6.54 -8.93 21.52
C GLY A 105 -6.63 -10.13 22.44
N VAL A 106 -5.74 -11.09 22.20
CA VAL A 106 -5.64 -12.34 22.98
C VAL A 106 -5.41 -12.10 24.47
N LYS A 107 -4.52 -11.15 24.80
CA LYS A 107 -4.10 -10.89 26.20
C LYS A 107 -4.87 -9.75 26.88
N ALA A 108 -5.42 -8.80 26.11
CA ALA A 108 -6.05 -7.62 26.66
C ALA A 108 -7.04 -6.98 25.68
N THR A 109 -8.00 -6.24 26.24
CA THR A 109 -8.79 -5.25 25.50
C THR A 109 -8.20 -3.87 25.73
N LEU A 110 -7.86 -3.18 24.65
CA LEU A 110 -7.40 -1.79 24.67
C LEU A 110 -8.44 -0.86 24.10
N SER A 111 -8.61 0.32 24.69
CA SER A 111 -9.33 1.42 24.07
C SER A 111 -8.59 2.74 24.19
N MET A 112 -8.72 3.58 23.17
CA MET A 112 -8.09 4.89 23.07
C MET A 112 -9.03 5.85 22.34
N ALA A 113 -9.19 7.06 22.87
CA ALA A 113 -10.06 8.08 22.30
C ALA A 113 -9.26 9.18 21.59
N ILE A 114 -9.78 9.68 20.48
CA ILE A 114 -9.17 10.80 19.73
C ILE A 114 -8.95 12.00 20.65
N GLY A 115 -7.77 12.61 20.55
CA GLY A 115 -7.40 13.80 21.32
C GLY A 115 -7.14 13.55 22.82
N LYS A 116 -7.27 12.33 23.32
CA LYS A 116 -6.95 11.99 24.72
C LYS A 116 -5.64 11.20 24.80
N ALA A 117 -4.66 11.77 25.51
CA ALA A 117 -3.37 11.13 25.77
C ALA A 117 -3.49 10.07 26.90
N GLN A 118 -4.32 9.06 26.66
CA GLN A 118 -4.62 7.98 27.58
C GLN A 118 -4.87 6.68 26.81
N VAL A 119 -4.39 5.57 27.37
CA VAL A 119 -4.76 4.21 26.96
C VAL A 119 -5.53 3.54 28.09
N VAL A 120 -6.64 2.89 27.78
CA VAL A 120 -7.39 2.07 28.74
C VAL A 120 -7.13 0.61 28.39
N SER A 121 -6.57 -0.15 29.32
CA SER A 121 -6.29 -1.58 29.16
C SER A 121 -7.07 -2.38 30.20
N ASN A 122 -7.94 -3.28 29.75
CA ASN A 122 -8.82 -4.08 30.61
C ASN A 122 -9.57 -3.23 31.66
N GLY A 123 -10.02 -2.04 31.26
CA GLY A 123 -10.72 -1.08 32.12
C GLY A 123 -9.82 -0.19 32.99
N ALA A 124 -8.52 -0.45 33.08
CA ALA A 124 -7.57 0.38 33.80
C ALA A 124 -6.97 1.44 32.89
N ALA A 125 -7.08 2.71 33.26
CA ALA A 125 -6.56 3.83 32.50
C ALA A 125 -5.10 4.12 32.84
N LYS A 126 -4.27 4.38 31.81
CA LYS A 126 -2.87 4.80 31.92
C LYS A 126 -2.64 6.03 31.05
N ALA A 127 -2.01 7.05 31.62
CA ALA A 127 -1.60 8.23 30.87
C ALA A 127 -0.45 7.87 29.90
N ILE A 128 -0.48 8.49 28.71
CA ILE A 128 0.57 8.41 27.69
C ILE A 128 0.92 9.84 27.24
N ASP A 129 1.98 10.00 26.46
CA ASP A 129 2.53 11.31 26.07
C ASP A 129 1.99 11.85 24.75
N VAL A 130 1.26 11.04 23.99
CA VAL A 130 0.63 11.44 22.74
C VAL A 130 -0.80 10.91 22.66
N ALA A 131 -1.69 11.68 22.03
CA ALA A 131 -3.07 11.28 21.79
C ALA A 131 -3.23 10.61 20.41
N PRO A 132 -4.19 9.67 20.26
CA PRO A 132 -4.71 9.28 18.97
C PRO A 132 -5.20 10.49 18.15
N MET A 133 -5.10 10.39 16.83
CA MET A 133 -5.52 11.46 15.91
C MET A 133 -6.26 10.91 14.69
N LEU A 134 -7.05 11.78 14.06
CA LEU A 134 -7.60 11.54 12.74
C LEU A 134 -6.68 12.20 11.71
N VAL A 135 -6.40 11.48 10.63
CA VAL A 135 -5.70 12.01 9.45
C VAL A 135 -6.56 11.82 8.21
N ASP A 136 -6.43 12.71 7.22
CA ASP A 136 -7.14 12.58 5.96
C ASP A 136 -6.78 11.27 5.25
N PRO A 137 -7.73 10.57 4.59
CA PRO A 137 -9.12 10.96 4.33
C PRO A 137 -10.12 10.48 5.41
N GLY A 138 -9.74 10.49 6.69
CA GLY A 138 -10.56 10.03 7.81
C GLY A 138 -10.10 8.70 8.40
N ARG A 139 -8.79 8.54 8.63
CA ARG A 139 -8.21 7.38 9.29
C ARG A 139 -7.82 7.70 10.73
N THR A 140 -8.25 6.83 11.65
CA THR A 140 -7.80 6.87 13.05
C THR A 140 -6.40 6.29 13.16
N MET A 141 -5.47 7.12 13.60
CA MET A 141 -4.07 6.79 13.79
C MET A 141 -3.78 6.62 15.28
N LEU A 142 -3.20 5.48 15.65
CA LEU A 142 -2.82 5.18 17.03
C LEU A 142 -1.30 5.12 17.19
N PRO A 143 -0.76 5.51 18.37
CA PRO A 143 0.64 5.30 18.70
C PRO A 143 0.98 3.81 18.74
N ALA A 144 1.82 3.34 17.83
CA ALA A 144 2.07 1.92 17.58
C ALA A 144 2.57 1.18 18.84
N ARG A 145 3.52 1.79 19.56
CA ARG A 145 4.14 1.20 20.74
C ARG A 145 3.13 0.91 21.86
N PHE A 146 2.29 1.88 22.22
CA PHE A 146 1.33 1.71 23.31
C PHE A 146 0.28 0.65 23.00
N VAL A 147 -0.16 0.56 21.74
CA VAL A 147 -1.08 -0.48 21.29
C VAL A 147 -0.41 -1.86 21.31
N ALA A 148 0.78 -1.98 20.72
CA ALA A 148 1.50 -3.26 20.66
C ALA A 148 1.84 -3.79 22.06
N GLU A 149 2.42 -2.95 22.93
CA GLU A 149 2.73 -3.31 24.32
C GLU A 149 1.48 -3.68 25.10
N GLY A 150 0.41 -2.90 24.95
CA GLY A 150 -0.87 -3.20 25.60
C GLY A 150 -1.52 -4.51 25.13
N LEU A 151 -1.25 -4.95 23.90
CA LEU A 151 -1.69 -6.25 23.36
C LEU A 151 -0.71 -7.39 23.66
N GLY A 152 0.39 -7.11 24.37
CA GLY A 152 1.33 -8.10 24.88
C GLY A 152 2.53 -8.40 23.99
N TYR A 153 2.87 -7.46 23.12
CA TYR A 153 4.12 -7.43 22.35
C TYR A 153 5.17 -6.59 23.06
N GLN A 154 6.41 -6.69 22.62
CA GLN A 154 7.46 -5.70 22.86
C GLN A 154 7.84 -5.07 21.52
N VAL A 155 8.37 -3.85 21.57
CA VAL A 155 8.57 -3.02 20.39
C VAL A 155 9.98 -2.46 20.36
N ASP A 156 10.64 -2.62 19.22
CA ASP A 156 11.92 -2.01 18.90
C ASP A 156 11.79 -1.03 17.73
N TRP A 157 12.69 -0.07 17.71
CA TRP A 157 12.80 0.93 16.67
C TRP A 157 14.19 0.82 16.04
N ASP A 158 14.22 0.54 14.75
CA ASP A 158 15.46 0.56 13.98
C ASP A 158 15.58 1.91 13.27
N GLU A 159 16.50 2.75 13.76
CA GLU A 159 16.71 4.11 13.25
C GLU A 159 17.21 4.10 11.80
N ALA A 160 18.13 3.18 11.46
CA ALA A 160 18.78 3.14 10.15
C ALA A 160 17.77 2.85 9.02
N THR A 161 16.80 1.99 9.30
CA THR A 161 15.78 1.57 8.34
C THR A 161 14.44 2.27 8.55
N GLN A 162 14.32 3.04 9.63
CA GLN A 162 13.10 3.69 10.10
C GLN A 162 11.94 2.68 10.23
N THR A 163 12.20 1.57 10.93
CA THR A 163 11.22 0.50 11.10
C THR A 163 10.80 0.29 12.55
N VAL A 164 9.50 0.04 12.74
CA VAL A 164 8.93 -0.43 14.00
C VAL A 164 8.80 -1.94 13.91
N ILE A 165 9.43 -2.64 14.85
CA ILE A 165 9.45 -4.10 14.91
C ILE A 165 8.72 -4.53 16.19
N CYS A 166 7.64 -5.29 16.05
CA CYS A 166 6.87 -5.82 17.18
C CYS A 166 6.96 -7.34 17.21
N TRP A 167 7.15 -7.94 18.39
CA TRP A 167 7.12 -9.38 18.60
C TRP A 167 6.65 -9.71 20.02
N PRO A 168 6.22 -10.96 20.33
CA PRO A 168 5.65 -11.27 21.63
C PRO A 168 6.61 -10.92 22.79
N ALA A 169 6.08 -10.26 23.82
CA ALA A 169 6.88 -9.85 24.96
C ALA A 169 7.51 -11.08 25.67
N GLY A 170 8.80 -11.01 25.96
CA GLY A 170 9.56 -12.09 26.59
C GLY A 170 10.16 -13.12 25.63
N GLU A 171 9.86 -13.05 24.33
CA GLU A 171 10.49 -13.88 23.30
C GLU A 171 11.76 -13.19 22.74
N PRO A 172 12.74 -13.97 22.23
CA PRO A 172 13.91 -13.40 21.57
C PRO A 172 13.51 -12.58 20.34
N ARG A 173 14.27 -11.52 20.04
CA ARG A 173 14.03 -10.69 18.86
C ARG A 173 14.12 -11.56 17.59
N PRO A 174 13.08 -11.60 16.75
CA PRO A 174 13.09 -12.38 15.53
C PRO A 174 14.04 -11.78 14.49
N ASP A 175 14.56 -12.62 13.58
CA ASP A 175 15.19 -12.14 12.37
C ASP A 175 14.11 -11.61 11.41
N VAL A 176 14.17 -10.31 11.13
CA VAL A 176 13.23 -9.60 10.26
C VAL A 176 13.92 -9.02 9.03
N SER A 177 15.15 -9.44 8.72
CA SER A 177 15.97 -8.84 7.67
C SER A 177 15.26 -8.85 6.31
N ALA A 178 14.64 -9.98 5.93
CA ALA A 178 13.89 -10.09 4.67
C ALA A 178 12.65 -9.17 4.64
N ALA A 179 11.96 -8.99 5.77
CA ALA A 179 10.82 -8.09 5.88
C ALA A 179 11.26 -6.62 5.74
N VAL A 180 12.38 -6.27 6.38
CA VAL A 180 12.99 -4.94 6.30
C VAL A 180 13.48 -4.66 4.88
N GLU A 181 14.20 -5.59 4.23
CA GLU A 181 14.63 -5.48 2.83
C GLU A 181 13.44 -5.27 1.90
N TYR A 182 12.37 -6.05 2.05
CA TYR A 182 11.14 -5.86 1.29
C TYR A 182 10.57 -4.46 1.49
N LEU A 183 10.37 -4.00 2.74
CA LEU A 183 9.79 -2.69 3.01
C LEU A 183 10.70 -1.53 2.55
N VAL A 184 12.02 -1.67 2.68
CA VAL A 184 13.00 -0.72 2.13
C VAL A 184 12.89 -0.70 0.61
N SER A 185 12.77 -1.85 -0.05
CA SER A 185 12.53 -1.89 -1.50
C SER A 185 11.22 -1.18 -1.88
N GLN A 186 10.16 -1.28 -1.06
CA GLN A 186 8.90 -0.56 -1.30
C GLN A 186 9.03 0.96 -1.11
N ALA A 187 9.97 1.42 -0.27
CA ALA A 187 10.32 2.84 -0.19
C ALA A 187 11.10 3.32 -1.43
N VAL A 188 11.72 2.40 -2.17
CA VAL A 188 12.52 2.67 -3.39
C VAL A 188 11.70 2.42 -4.67
N GLN A 189 10.58 1.70 -4.61
CA GLN A 189 9.54 1.67 -5.65
C GLN A 189 8.71 2.97 -5.56
N PRO A 190 8.35 3.63 -6.68
CA PRO A 190 8.59 5.05 -6.82
C PRO A 190 7.56 5.94 -6.09
N VAL A 191 7.84 6.25 -4.83
CA VAL A 191 7.51 7.56 -4.29
C VAL A 191 8.55 8.54 -4.84
N GLN A 192 8.17 9.25 -5.91
CA GLN A 192 8.64 10.61 -6.24
C GLN A 192 10.07 10.96 -5.81
N GLN A 193 11.07 10.42 -6.50
CA GLN A 193 12.36 11.11 -6.49
C GLN A 193 12.12 12.44 -7.20
N GLN A 194 12.37 13.55 -6.50
CA GLN A 194 12.56 14.83 -7.18
C GLN A 194 13.62 14.58 -8.26
N PRO A 195 13.35 14.89 -9.54
CA PRO A 195 14.27 14.55 -10.60
C PRO A 195 15.63 15.19 -10.29
N ALA A 196 16.70 14.44 -10.54
CA ALA A 196 18.04 14.97 -10.43
C ALA A 196 18.21 16.05 -11.52
N GLY A 197 18.13 17.32 -11.13
CA GLY A 197 18.31 18.45 -12.04
C GLY A 197 17.29 19.56 -11.87
N GLU A 198 17.38 20.56 -12.74
CA GLU A 198 16.45 21.68 -12.76
C GLU A 198 15.07 21.26 -13.30
N THR A 199 14.02 21.83 -12.72
CA THR A 199 12.65 21.72 -13.23
C THR A 199 12.22 23.04 -13.87
N PHE A 200 11.19 22.98 -14.70
CA PHE A 200 10.36 24.14 -15.04
C PHE A 200 8.94 23.90 -14.54
N THR A 201 8.19 24.99 -14.33
CA THR A 201 6.83 24.93 -13.79
C THR A 201 5.81 25.19 -14.87
N THR A 202 4.85 24.30 -15.08
CA THR A 202 3.74 24.52 -16.01
C THR A 202 2.77 25.57 -15.48
N ARG A 203 1.91 26.11 -16.34
CA ARG A 203 0.83 27.02 -15.92
C ARG A 203 -0.15 26.39 -14.92
N ALA A 204 -0.34 25.07 -14.99
CA ALA A 204 -1.09 24.32 -14.00
C ALA A 204 -0.33 24.12 -12.68
N GLY A 205 0.98 24.41 -12.60
CA GLY A 205 1.78 24.29 -11.38
C GLY A 205 2.49 22.93 -11.21
N TYR A 206 2.64 22.13 -12.26
CA TYR A 206 3.47 20.93 -12.21
C TYR A 206 4.94 21.29 -12.40
N GLN A 207 5.82 20.69 -11.59
CA GLN A 207 7.26 20.68 -11.82
C GLN A 207 7.61 19.57 -12.81
N ILE A 208 8.24 19.93 -13.93
CA ILE A 208 8.69 18.97 -14.95
C ILE A 208 10.22 19.06 -15.07
N PRO A 209 10.96 17.93 -14.98
CA PRO A 209 12.39 17.93 -15.22
C PRO A 209 12.76 18.50 -16.59
N LYS A 210 13.72 19.43 -16.67
CA LYS A 210 14.17 20.00 -17.95
C LYS A 210 14.78 18.97 -18.88
N GLU A 211 15.48 17.98 -18.32
CA GLU A 211 16.14 16.89 -19.06
C GLU A 211 15.21 15.69 -19.29
N THR A 212 13.90 15.85 -19.08
CA THR A 212 12.96 14.75 -19.22
C THR A 212 12.98 14.16 -20.62
N LYS A 213 12.93 12.82 -20.70
CA LYS A 213 12.83 12.10 -21.98
C LYS A 213 11.39 11.95 -22.47
N LEU A 214 10.42 12.36 -21.64
CA LEU A 214 9.01 12.37 -21.99
C LEU A 214 8.73 13.20 -23.25
N LYS A 215 7.70 12.80 -23.99
CA LYS A 215 7.16 13.58 -25.10
C LYS A 215 6.20 14.63 -24.56
N LEU A 216 6.63 15.88 -24.59
CA LEU A 216 5.82 17.04 -24.20
C LEU A 216 5.19 17.68 -25.45
N PRO A 217 3.92 18.13 -25.40
CA PRO A 217 3.31 18.88 -26.49
C PRO A 217 3.90 20.29 -26.60
N GLN A 218 3.96 20.85 -27.81
CA GLN A 218 4.46 22.22 -28.01
C GLN A 218 3.61 23.29 -27.31
N TYR A 219 2.32 23.00 -27.10
CA TYR A 219 1.36 23.88 -26.43
C TYR A 219 1.24 23.58 -24.92
N LEU A 220 2.23 22.92 -24.30
CA LEU A 220 2.18 22.57 -22.87
C LEU A 220 1.90 23.77 -21.97
N ASP A 221 2.47 24.93 -22.30
CA ASP A 221 2.32 26.16 -21.52
C ASP A 221 0.91 26.79 -21.63
N GLU A 222 0.11 26.33 -22.60
CA GLU A 222 -1.29 26.76 -22.76
C GLU A 222 -2.26 25.95 -21.88
N LEU A 223 -1.84 24.77 -21.38
CA LEU A 223 -2.64 23.89 -20.54
C LEU A 223 -2.75 24.40 -19.09
N GLY A 224 -3.83 24.07 -18.38
CA GLY A 224 -4.09 24.53 -17.02
C GLY A 224 -5.37 25.37 -16.88
N PRO A 225 -5.46 26.28 -15.89
CA PRO A 225 -6.70 26.99 -15.58
C PRO A 225 -7.24 27.77 -16.77
N GLY A 226 -8.48 27.48 -17.18
CA GLY A 226 -9.13 28.11 -18.34
C GLY A 226 -8.71 27.56 -19.71
N ALA A 227 -7.93 26.48 -19.76
CA ALA A 227 -7.60 25.81 -21.02
C ALA A 227 -8.82 25.10 -21.64
N PRO A 228 -8.90 25.00 -22.98
CA PRO A 228 -9.93 24.23 -23.66
C PRO A 228 -10.01 22.79 -23.14
N HIS A 229 -11.23 22.25 -23.07
CA HIS A 229 -11.51 20.89 -22.59
C HIS A 229 -11.03 20.60 -21.15
N ASN A 230 -10.79 21.63 -20.34
CA ASN A 230 -10.32 21.49 -18.96
C ASN A 230 -9.02 20.67 -18.83
N CYS A 231 -8.18 20.67 -19.87
CA CYS A 231 -6.93 19.92 -19.86
C CYS A 231 -5.89 20.64 -18.99
N GLU A 232 -5.42 19.94 -17.96
CA GLU A 232 -4.46 20.46 -17.00
C GLU A 232 -3.01 20.09 -17.41
N LEU A 233 -2.82 18.88 -17.93
CA LEU A 233 -1.51 18.33 -18.25
C LEU A 233 -1.63 17.25 -19.33
N LEU A 234 -0.68 17.24 -20.27
CA LEU A 234 -0.54 16.19 -21.27
C LEU A 234 0.94 15.91 -21.52
N PHE A 235 1.31 14.64 -21.51
CA PHE A 235 2.64 14.17 -21.90
C PHE A 235 2.56 12.72 -22.38
N GLY A 236 3.66 12.17 -22.89
CA GLY A 236 3.69 10.77 -23.28
C GLY A 236 5.03 10.09 -23.08
N ILE A 237 4.97 8.77 -22.90
CA ILE A 237 6.14 7.90 -22.95
C ILE A 237 6.54 7.73 -24.42
N ASP A 238 7.80 7.97 -24.76
CA ASP A 238 8.39 7.76 -26.08
C ASP A 238 9.11 6.41 -26.13
N LEU A 239 8.52 5.46 -26.85
CA LEU A 239 9.06 4.09 -26.97
C LEU A 239 10.25 4.00 -27.94
N THR A 240 10.60 5.10 -28.63
CA THR A 240 11.73 5.11 -29.58
C THR A 240 13.03 5.58 -28.95
N LYS A 241 12.98 6.26 -27.80
CA LYS A 241 14.15 6.88 -27.16
C LYS A 241 15.00 5.95 -26.30
N GLY A 242 14.56 4.70 -26.05
CA GLY A 242 15.37 3.69 -25.37
C GLY A 242 15.83 4.10 -23.96
N ASP A 243 14.88 4.45 -23.09
CA ASP A 243 15.07 4.62 -21.64
C ASP A 243 13.69 4.71 -20.99
N LEU A 244 13.03 3.55 -20.83
CA LEU A 244 11.67 3.52 -20.31
C LEU A 244 11.63 3.73 -18.80
N GLU A 245 12.64 3.27 -18.07
CA GLU A 245 12.70 3.41 -16.62
C GLU A 245 12.77 4.88 -16.20
N SER A 246 13.64 5.69 -16.83
CA SER A 246 13.71 7.14 -16.54
C SER A 246 12.40 7.84 -16.91
N GLN A 247 11.78 7.49 -18.04
CA GLN A 247 10.50 8.07 -18.45
C GLN A 247 9.36 7.69 -17.51
N TRP A 248 9.34 6.46 -17.02
CA TRP A 248 8.34 6.02 -16.03
C TRP A 248 8.56 6.70 -14.69
N ALA A 249 9.81 6.92 -14.27
CA ALA A 249 10.12 7.67 -13.07
C ALA A 249 9.64 9.13 -13.18
N ASP A 250 9.94 9.82 -14.28
CA ASP A 250 9.48 11.19 -14.54
C ASP A 250 7.94 11.27 -14.57
N ALA A 251 7.28 10.33 -15.26
CA ALA A 251 5.83 10.27 -15.34
C ALA A 251 5.19 10.09 -13.95
N ALA A 252 5.71 9.16 -13.14
CA ALA A 252 5.22 8.92 -11.78
C ALA A 252 5.45 10.14 -10.88
N TYR A 253 6.63 10.79 -10.99
CA TYR A 253 6.94 12.02 -10.27
C TYR A 253 5.94 13.13 -10.58
N ILE A 254 5.71 13.41 -11.87
CA ILE A 254 4.82 14.48 -12.32
C ILE A 254 3.38 14.20 -11.84
N LEU A 255 2.88 12.99 -12.06
CA LEU A 255 1.51 12.62 -11.67
C LEU A 255 1.30 12.72 -10.16
N GLY A 256 2.23 12.20 -9.36
CA GLY A 256 2.06 12.19 -7.91
C GLY A 256 2.05 13.57 -7.26
N GLN A 257 2.49 14.64 -7.95
CA GLN A 257 2.42 16.00 -7.38
C GLN A 257 0.99 16.42 -7.05
N LYS A 258 0.00 15.85 -7.73
CA LYS A 258 -1.41 16.21 -7.53
C LYS A 258 -2.38 15.04 -7.45
N LEU A 259 -1.93 13.81 -7.70
CA LEU A 259 -2.74 12.60 -7.59
C LEU A 259 -2.36 11.82 -6.32
N ASP A 260 -3.32 11.10 -5.77
CA ASP A 260 -3.06 10.14 -4.69
C ASP A 260 -2.16 8.98 -5.19
N SER A 261 -1.36 8.43 -4.29
CA SER A 261 -0.34 7.44 -4.62
C SER A 261 -0.92 6.15 -5.20
N GLN A 262 -2.10 5.70 -4.75
CA GLN A 262 -2.73 4.49 -5.28
C GLN A 262 -3.10 4.70 -6.75
N THR A 263 -3.69 5.84 -7.10
CA THR A 263 -4.04 6.14 -8.49
C THR A 263 -2.80 6.23 -9.37
N VAL A 264 -1.71 6.83 -8.89
CA VAL A 264 -0.43 6.85 -9.62
C VAL A 264 0.08 5.44 -9.88
N ASP A 265 0.07 4.57 -8.87
CA ASP A 265 0.52 3.18 -9.00
C ASP A 265 -0.32 2.43 -10.05
N GLU A 266 -1.65 2.58 -10.03
CA GLU A 266 -2.55 1.93 -10.97
C GLU A 266 -2.37 2.45 -12.41
N VAL A 267 -2.23 3.77 -12.58
CA VAL A 267 -1.96 4.39 -13.88
C VAL A 267 -0.62 3.91 -14.42
N MET A 268 0.43 3.94 -13.61
CA MET A 268 1.78 3.56 -14.03
C MET A 268 1.89 2.05 -14.29
N ALA A 269 1.22 1.20 -13.50
CA ALA A 269 1.13 -0.22 -13.78
C ALA A 269 0.47 -0.50 -15.13
N TYR A 270 -0.53 0.29 -15.53
CA TYR A 270 -1.16 0.17 -16.84
C TYR A 270 -0.24 0.65 -17.97
N VAL A 271 0.39 1.81 -17.81
CA VAL A 271 1.35 2.38 -18.78
C VAL A 271 2.49 1.40 -19.06
N LYS A 272 3.02 0.73 -18.02
CA LYS A 272 4.13 -0.24 -18.12
C LYS A 272 3.78 -1.52 -18.90
N GLN A 273 2.50 -1.78 -19.19
CA GLN A 273 2.10 -2.93 -20.02
C GLN A 273 2.52 -2.77 -21.49
N LYS A 274 2.82 -1.54 -21.94
CA LYS A 274 3.33 -1.26 -23.29
C LYS A 274 4.77 -0.79 -23.26
N THR A 275 5.68 -1.69 -23.65
CA THR A 275 7.11 -1.44 -23.83
C THR A 275 7.53 -1.42 -25.30
N GLY A 276 6.63 -1.76 -26.23
CA GLY A 276 6.91 -1.77 -27.66
C GLY A 276 5.71 -1.42 -28.55
N PHE A 277 5.98 -1.08 -29.82
CA PHE A 277 4.97 -0.59 -30.76
C PHE A 277 3.93 -1.65 -31.17
N LYS A 278 4.21 -2.95 -30.99
CA LYS A 278 3.28 -4.07 -31.31
C LYS A 278 2.21 -4.34 -30.25
N GLN A 279 2.27 -3.65 -29.11
CA GLN A 279 1.29 -3.77 -28.01
C GLN A 279 0.26 -2.64 -28.10
N GLU A 280 -0.86 -2.78 -27.41
CA GLU A 280 -1.94 -1.77 -27.35
C GLU A 280 -2.33 -1.54 -25.89
N LEU A 281 -2.68 -0.30 -25.58
CA LEU A 281 -3.39 0.09 -24.37
C LEU A 281 -4.71 0.72 -24.80
N ASN A 282 -5.80 -0.02 -24.57
CA ASN A 282 -7.16 0.51 -24.71
C ASN A 282 -7.30 1.79 -23.87
N TYR A 283 -8.16 2.70 -24.33
CA TYR A 283 -8.42 3.89 -23.53
C TYR A 283 -8.98 3.50 -22.15
N LYS A 284 -8.28 3.91 -21.10
CA LYS A 284 -8.68 3.68 -19.71
C LYS A 284 -8.57 4.98 -18.92
N THR A 285 -9.47 5.16 -17.96
CA THR A 285 -9.50 6.35 -17.12
C THR A 285 -9.50 6.03 -15.63
N TRP A 286 -8.97 6.97 -14.86
CA TRP A 286 -8.96 6.98 -13.39
C TRP A 286 -9.43 8.33 -12.88
N GLU A 287 -9.77 8.39 -11.59
CA GLU A 287 -10.11 9.61 -10.89
C GLU A 287 -9.31 9.74 -9.61
N SER A 288 -8.83 10.93 -9.30
CA SER A 288 -8.07 11.22 -8.09
C SER A 288 -8.07 12.72 -7.82
N ASN A 289 -8.31 13.13 -6.56
CA ASN A 289 -8.23 14.54 -6.13
C ASN A 289 -8.94 15.53 -7.07
N GLU A 290 -10.19 15.26 -7.44
CA GLU A 290 -10.99 16.06 -8.38
C GLU A 290 -10.39 16.19 -9.79
N LYS A 291 -9.60 15.19 -10.19
CA LYS A 291 -9.01 15.08 -11.52
C LYS A 291 -9.43 13.80 -12.21
N LYS A 292 -9.51 13.85 -13.53
CA LYS A 292 -9.66 12.69 -14.39
C LYS A 292 -8.35 12.44 -15.12
N ILE A 293 -7.90 11.19 -15.14
CA ILE A 293 -6.69 10.76 -15.85
C ILE A 293 -7.12 9.83 -16.97
N GLY A 294 -6.54 10.01 -18.16
CA GLY A 294 -6.78 9.15 -19.31
C GLY A 294 -5.47 8.64 -19.87
N VAL A 295 -5.38 7.34 -20.12
CA VAL A 295 -4.24 6.70 -20.78
C VAL A 295 -4.71 6.02 -22.04
N ILE A 296 -4.00 6.25 -23.14
CA ILE A 296 -4.26 5.58 -24.42
C ILE A 296 -2.97 5.28 -25.16
N SER A 297 -2.94 4.15 -25.85
CA SER A 297 -1.96 3.88 -26.88
C SER A 297 -2.46 2.84 -27.88
N ASN A 298 -2.79 3.28 -29.09
CA ASN A 298 -3.22 2.38 -30.16
C ASN A 298 -2.09 1.44 -30.60
N TRP A 299 -2.48 0.31 -31.21
CA TRP A 299 -1.55 -0.57 -31.89
C TRP A 299 -0.73 0.18 -32.96
N GLY A 300 0.58 -0.10 -33.03
CA GLY A 300 1.51 0.59 -33.93
C GLY A 300 1.96 1.97 -33.43
N SER A 301 1.33 2.52 -32.38
CA SER A 301 1.79 3.76 -31.74
C SER A 301 3.18 3.57 -31.15
N ARG A 302 4.02 4.58 -31.34
CA ARG A 302 5.39 4.70 -30.82
C ARG A 302 5.45 5.37 -29.45
N GLY A 303 4.31 5.61 -28.81
CA GLY A 303 4.26 6.18 -27.48
C GLY A 303 2.95 5.91 -26.75
N VAL A 304 2.97 6.13 -25.44
CA VAL A 304 1.79 6.07 -24.57
C VAL A 304 1.43 7.48 -24.15
N GLN A 305 0.19 7.92 -24.44
CA GLN A 305 -0.27 9.25 -24.03
C GLN A 305 -0.95 9.18 -22.67
N ILE A 306 -0.63 10.14 -21.81
CA ILE A 306 -1.24 10.35 -20.50
C ILE A 306 -1.80 11.77 -20.49
N THR A 307 -3.06 11.94 -20.07
CA THR A 307 -3.72 13.24 -20.01
C THR A 307 -4.45 13.39 -18.69
N VAL A 308 -4.36 14.57 -18.09
CA VAL A 308 -5.02 14.94 -16.83
C VAL A 308 -5.95 16.12 -17.07
N TRP A 309 -7.19 16.00 -16.63
CA TRP A 309 -8.21 17.04 -16.73
C TRP A 309 -8.72 17.44 -15.35
N TYR A 310 -9.14 18.71 -15.22
CA TYR A 310 -10.01 19.13 -14.12
C TYR A 310 -11.35 18.41 -14.24
N LYS A 311 -11.89 17.95 -13.11
CA LYS A 311 -13.24 17.41 -13.02
C LYS A 311 -14.26 18.52 -12.81
#